data_AF-A0A1G3XY36-F1
#
_entry.id   AF-A0A1G3XY36-F1
#
_cell.length_a   1.000
_cell.length_b   1.000
_cell.length_c   1.000
_cell.angle_alpha   90.00
_cell.angle_beta   90.00
_cell.angle_gamma   90.00
#
_symmetry.space_group_name_H-M   'P 1'
#
loop_
_entity.id
_entity.type
_entity.pdbx_description
1 polymer ?
#
loop_
_entity_poly.entity_id
_entity_poly.type
_entity_poly.pdbx_seq_one_letter_code
_entity_poly.pdbx_strand_id
1 'polypeptide(L)'
;MPIFLIKSFLSLVLLLLTLLAMLTMFEVLGRTEKRFNVTTLIRIHWLNGKIYFALYLIIAYFCLDFILQTKGELSPRATIHGVFSLAVIVLLLLKISFVRIYRQFYGYVKTIGILIALLTFGMIGTSGGYYLLTTKFGTDILFNKVVKEKKETPGEARIIVKIDPEHIKKGKELYESKCFFCHDPLSTKTIVGPGHKGILKNPLLPVSKKPATPENIAHQLKNPYKNMPSFSHLSDTEVQNIIAYLNTL
;
A
#
# COMPACT_ATOMS: atom_id res chain seq x y z
N MET A 1 1.59 15.67 2.94
CA MET A 1 0.63 14.54 2.93
C MET A 1 1.41 13.23 2.97
N PRO A 2 0.93 12.16 3.63
CA PRO A 2 1.61 10.87 3.56
C PRO A 2 1.66 10.38 2.11
N ILE A 3 2.80 9.81 1.70
CA ILE A 3 3.08 9.37 0.31
C ILE A 3 1.95 8.46 -0.22
N PHE A 4 1.37 7.61 0.63
CA PHE A 4 0.25 6.75 0.29
C PHE A 4 -1.06 7.48 -0.02
N LEU A 5 -1.35 8.63 0.63
CA LEU A 5 -2.50 9.45 0.26
C LEU A 5 -2.29 10.08 -1.11
N ILE A 6 -1.09 10.63 -1.37
CA ILE A 6 -0.75 11.22 -2.67
C ILE A 6 -0.88 10.17 -3.77
N LYS A 7 -0.27 8.99 -3.60
CA LYS A 7 -0.39 7.85 -4.52
C LYS A 7 -1.85 7.46 -4.76
N SER A 8 -2.66 7.44 -3.71
CA SER A 8 -4.08 7.06 -3.81
C SER A 8 -4.89 8.09 -4.62
N PHE A 9 -4.67 9.39 -4.40
CA PHE A 9 -5.30 10.43 -5.21
C PHE A 9 -4.84 10.40 -6.67
N LEU A 10 -3.54 10.22 -6.92
CA LEU A 10 -3.02 10.04 -8.28
C LEU A 10 -3.65 8.81 -8.98
N SER A 11 -3.92 7.74 -8.23
CA SER A 11 -4.59 6.56 -8.78
C SER A 11 -6.06 6.82 -9.14
N LEU A 12 -6.76 7.73 -8.45
CA LEU A 12 -8.11 8.15 -8.84
C LEU A 12 -8.09 8.95 -10.15
N VAL A 13 -7.09 9.81 -10.34
CA VAL A 13 -6.88 10.50 -11.62
C VAL A 13 -6.63 9.48 -12.73
N LEU A 14 -5.80 8.46 -12.47
CA LEU A 14 -5.56 7.37 -13.42
C LEU A 14 -6.84 6.61 -13.78
N LEU A 15 -7.74 6.38 -12.81
CA LEU A 15 -9.05 5.77 -13.04
C LEU A 15 -9.92 6.63 -13.96
N LEU A 16 -9.99 7.95 -13.72
CA LEU A 16 -10.74 8.87 -14.57
C LEU A 16 -10.22 8.89 -16.01
N LEU A 17 -8.90 8.94 -16.19
CA LEU A 17 -8.27 8.86 -17.52
C LEU A 17 -8.60 7.53 -18.22
N THR A 18 -8.68 6.42 -17.46
CA THR A 18 -9.05 5.10 -17.99
C THR A 18 -10.51 5.09 -18.47
N LEU A 19 -11.43 5.63 -17.67
CA LEU A 19 -12.83 5.76 -18.05
C LEU A 19 -13.00 6.65 -19.29
N LEU A 20 -12.30 7.78 -19.36
CA LEU A 20 -12.30 8.66 -20.53
C LEU A 20 -11.74 7.96 -21.79
N ALA A 21 -10.69 7.16 -21.64
CA ALA A 21 -10.14 6.36 -22.74
C ALA A 21 -11.17 5.36 -23.28
N MET A 22 -11.89 4.66 -22.39
CA MET A 22 -12.94 3.72 -22.78
C MET A 22 -14.11 4.42 -23.46
N LEU A 23 -14.60 5.53 -22.90
CA LEU A 23 -15.71 6.30 -23.47
C LEU A 23 -15.39 6.79 -24.88
N THR A 24 -14.21 7.40 -25.07
CA THR A 24 -13.78 7.87 -26.40
C THR A 24 -13.62 6.71 -27.39
N MET A 25 -13.11 5.57 -26.94
CA MET A 25 -13.01 4.37 -27.78
C MET A 25 -14.39 3.84 -28.18
N PHE A 26 -15.32 3.69 -27.24
CA PHE A 26 -16.65 3.15 -27.48
C PHE A 26 -17.50 4.09 -28.36
N GLU A 27 -17.34 5.39 -28.23
CA GLU A 27 -18.03 6.34 -29.11
C GLU A 27 -17.52 6.25 -30.57
N VAL A 28 -16.20 6.13 -30.75
CA VAL A 28 -15.58 6.05 -32.08
C VAL A 28 -15.75 4.67 -32.73
N LEU A 29 -15.74 3.57 -31.97
CA LEU A 29 -15.76 2.21 -32.54
C LEU A 29 -17.05 1.43 -32.28
N GLY A 30 -17.83 1.80 -31.27
CA GLY A 30 -18.99 1.04 -30.81
C GLY A 30 -20.35 1.55 -31.30
N ARG A 31 -20.43 2.81 -31.78
CA ARG A 31 -21.68 3.37 -32.33
C ARG A 31 -21.65 3.46 -33.86
N THR A 32 -22.78 3.13 -34.49
CA THR A 32 -23.01 3.36 -35.91
C THR A 32 -23.21 4.85 -36.20
N GLU A 33 -24.03 5.52 -35.38
CA GLU A 33 -24.27 6.96 -35.44
C GLU A 33 -23.37 7.72 -34.45
N LYS A 34 -22.59 8.68 -34.95
CA LYS A 34 -21.63 9.44 -34.14
C LYS A 34 -22.33 10.63 -33.49
N ARG A 35 -22.42 10.64 -32.15
CA ARG A 35 -23.00 11.76 -31.41
C ARG A 35 -22.04 12.96 -31.32
N PHE A 36 -20.74 12.70 -31.36
CA PHE A 36 -19.69 13.71 -31.22
C PHE A 36 -18.76 13.72 -32.43
N ASN A 37 -18.02 14.82 -32.60
CA ASN A 37 -17.03 14.94 -33.66
C ASN A 37 -15.88 13.92 -33.46
N VAL A 38 -15.76 12.99 -34.41
CA VAL A 38 -14.77 11.91 -34.40
C VAL A 38 -13.34 12.44 -34.34
N THR A 39 -13.03 13.52 -35.05
CA THR A 39 -11.66 14.08 -35.06
C THR A 39 -11.26 14.62 -33.69
N THR A 40 -12.20 15.27 -32.99
CA THR A 40 -12.01 15.74 -31.61
C THR A 40 -11.83 14.56 -30.65
N LEU A 41 -12.67 13.53 -30.76
CA LEU A 41 -12.57 12.33 -29.91
C LEU A 41 -11.21 11.63 -30.06
N ILE A 42 -10.70 11.51 -31.29
CA ILE A 42 -9.38 10.91 -31.55
C ILE A 42 -8.27 11.73 -30.89
N ARG A 43 -8.32 13.08 -30.99
CA ARG A 43 -7.35 13.97 -30.33
C ARG A 43 -7.40 13.82 -28.80
N ILE A 44 -8.61 13.80 -28.23
CA ILE A 44 -8.81 13.57 -26.79
C ILE A 44 -8.24 12.22 -26.39
N HIS A 45 -8.56 11.14 -27.11
CA HIS A 45 -8.06 9.80 -26.79
C HIS A 45 -6.53 9.73 -26.81
N TRP A 46 -5.90 10.36 -27.80
CA TRP A 46 -4.45 10.39 -27.93
C TRP A 46 -3.78 11.20 -26.82
N LEU A 47 -4.31 12.39 -26.51
CA LEU A 47 -3.80 13.22 -25.42
C LEU A 47 -3.98 12.52 -24.06
N ASN A 48 -5.16 11.95 -23.84
CA ASN A 48 -5.47 11.16 -22.64
C ASN A 48 -4.51 9.97 -22.48
N GLY A 49 -4.19 9.26 -23.57
CA GLY A 49 -3.21 8.16 -23.55
C GLY A 49 -1.80 8.61 -23.13
N LYS A 50 -1.36 9.80 -23.57
CA LYS A 50 -0.06 10.37 -23.16
C LYS A 50 -0.04 10.76 -21.68
N ILE A 51 -1.09 11.44 -21.22
CA ILE A 51 -1.23 11.84 -19.81
C ILE A 51 -1.27 10.59 -18.93
N TYR A 52 -2.06 9.60 -19.32
CA TYR A 52 -2.14 8.30 -18.65
C TYR A 52 -0.75 7.66 -18.52
N PHE A 53 0.01 7.59 -19.61
CA PHE A 53 1.34 6.96 -19.60
C PHE A 53 2.34 7.71 -18.71
N ALA A 54 2.35 9.05 -18.78
CA ALA A 54 3.21 9.86 -17.93
C ALA A 54 2.87 9.67 -16.43
N LEU A 55 1.59 9.73 -16.08
CA LEU A 55 1.12 9.52 -14.72
C LEU A 55 1.43 8.10 -14.22
N TYR A 56 1.26 7.11 -15.10
CA TYR A 56 1.59 5.73 -14.82
C TYR A 56 3.07 5.55 -14.46
N LEU A 57 3.99 6.18 -15.21
CA LEU A 57 5.43 6.13 -14.91
C LEU A 57 5.77 6.80 -13.57
N ILE A 58 5.12 7.94 -13.26
CA ILE A 58 5.29 8.61 -11.96
C ILE A 58 4.86 7.70 -10.81
N ILE A 59 3.68 7.06 -10.92
CA ILE A 59 3.20 6.12 -9.89
C ILE A 59 4.11 4.88 -9.81
N ALA A 60 4.55 4.35 -10.95
CA ALA A 60 5.45 3.20 -11.01
C ALA A 60 6.79 3.50 -10.33
N TYR A 61 7.34 4.71 -10.51
CA TYR A 61 8.54 5.16 -9.80
C TYR A 61 8.35 5.09 -8.28
N PHE A 62 7.27 5.66 -7.73
CA PHE A 62 6.99 5.57 -6.30
C PHE A 62 6.81 4.13 -5.81
N CYS A 63 6.23 3.25 -6.63
CA CYS A 63 6.10 1.83 -6.29
C CYS A 63 7.46 1.12 -6.28
N LEU A 64 8.32 1.37 -7.26
CA LEU A 64 9.65 0.77 -7.34
C LEU A 64 10.54 1.28 -6.20
N ASP A 65 10.53 2.58 -5.93
CA ASP A 65 11.24 3.19 -4.80
C ASP A 65 10.80 2.56 -3.47
N PHE A 66 9.49 2.36 -3.28
CA PHE A 66 8.96 1.66 -2.10
C PHE A 66 9.45 0.20 -2.01
N ILE A 67 9.48 -0.54 -3.12
CA ILE A 67 9.99 -1.93 -3.15
C ILE A 67 11.49 -1.96 -2.84
N LEU A 68 12.28 -1.06 -3.44
CA LEU A 68 13.72 -0.95 -3.22
C LEU A 68 14.07 -0.60 -1.78
N GLN A 69 13.25 0.23 -1.13
CA GLN A 69 13.42 0.60 0.27
C GLN A 69 12.98 -0.51 1.23
N THR A 70 11.95 -1.29 0.88
CA THR A 70 11.42 -2.33 1.77
C THR A 70 12.21 -3.65 1.73
N LYS A 71 12.89 -3.98 0.62
CA LYS A 71 13.76 -5.16 0.41
C LYS A 71 13.20 -6.52 0.89
N GLY A 72 11.89 -6.60 1.15
CA GLY A 72 11.21 -7.75 1.71
C GLY A 72 10.33 -8.45 0.68
N GLU A 73 9.83 -9.62 1.06
CA GLU A 73 8.87 -10.36 0.24
C GLU A 73 7.58 -9.56 0.05
N LEU A 74 7.08 -9.56 -1.19
CA LEU A 74 5.84 -8.89 -1.51
C LEU A 74 4.66 -9.66 -0.93
N SER A 75 3.80 -8.97 -0.16
CA SER A 75 2.51 -9.53 0.26
C SER A 75 1.70 -10.02 -0.96
N PRO A 76 0.81 -11.02 -0.83
CA PRO A 76 0.00 -11.51 -1.95
C PRO A 76 -0.74 -10.40 -2.71
N ARG A 77 -1.27 -9.40 -1.97
CA ARG A 77 -1.92 -8.22 -2.56
C ARG A 77 -0.94 -7.37 -3.37
N ALA A 78 0.26 -7.12 -2.85
CA ALA A 78 1.29 -6.35 -3.54
C ALA A 78 1.81 -7.10 -4.78
N THR A 79 1.90 -8.43 -4.72
CA THR A 79 2.25 -9.27 -5.86
C THR A 79 1.18 -9.17 -6.96
N ILE A 80 -0.11 -9.32 -6.63
CA ILE A 80 -1.20 -9.16 -7.60
C ILE A 80 -1.19 -7.75 -8.23
N HIS A 81 -0.99 -6.71 -7.41
CA HIS A 81 -0.84 -5.33 -7.90
C HIS A 81 0.32 -5.20 -8.88
N GLY A 82 1.49 -5.77 -8.55
CA GLY A 82 2.67 -5.77 -9.41
C GLY A 82 2.47 -6.53 -10.72
N VAL A 83 1.78 -7.67 -10.68
CA VAL A 83 1.44 -8.46 -11.88
C VAL A 83 0.52 -7.66 -12.82
N PHE A 84 -0.52 -7.01 -12.28
CA PHE A 84 -1.38 -6.14 -13.10
C PHE A 84 -0.60 -4.97 -13.71
N SER A 85 0.27 -4.34 -12.93
CA SER A 85 1.13 -3.26 -13.39
C SER A 85 2.03 -3.71 -14.55
N LEU A 86 2.72 -4.85 -14.40
CA LEU A 86 3.58 -5.39 -15.45
C LEU A 86 2.77 -5.73 -16.72
N ALA A 87 1.61 -6.36 -16.56
CA ALA A 87 0.73 -6.70 -17.68
C ALA A 87 0.27 -5.44 -18.45
N VAL A 88 -0.07 -4.35 -17.75
CA VAL A 88 -0.45 -3.08 -18.37
C VAL A 88 0.70 -2.51 -19.22
N ILE A 89 1.94 -2.54 -18.73
CA ILE A 89 3.12 -2.08 -19.51
C ILE A 89 3.29 -2.90 -20.78
N VAL A 90 3.26 -4.23 -20.66
CA VAL A 90 3.41 -5.14 -21.80
C VAL A 90 2.32 -4.88 -22.84
N LEU A 91 1.07 -4.75 -22.41
CA LEU A 91 -0.06 -4.47 -23.30
C LEU A 91 0.04 -3.09 -23.96
N LEU A 92 0.55 -2.07 -23.27
CA LEU A 92 0.78 -0.75 -23.87
C LEU A 92 1.86 -0.81 -24.96
N LEU A 93 2.97 -1.50 -24.71
CA LEU A 93 4.03 -1.71 -25.70
C LEU A 93 3.50 -2.49 -26.91
N LEU A 94 2.68 -3.52 -26.67
CA LEU A 94 2.04 -4.30 -27.73
C LEU A 94 1.07 -3.42 -28.54
N LYS A 95 0.25 -2.61 -27.88
CA LYS A 95 -0.67 -1.65 -28.53
C LYS A 95 0.09 -0.70 -29.45
N ILE A 96 1.19 -0.12 -28.97
CA ILE A 96 2.03 0.79 -29.76
C ILE A 96 2.65 0.05 -30.96
N SER A 97 3.15 -1.17 -30.74
CA SER A 97 3.74 -2.01 -31.78
C SER A 97 2.75 -2.36 -32.87
N PHE A 98 1.50 -2.70 -32.53
CA PHE A 98 0.45 -3.02 -33.51
C PHE A 98 0.02 -1.81 -34.33
N VAL A 99 -0.03 -0.62 -33.71
CA VAL A 99 -0.41 0.61 -34.42
C VAL A 99 0.72 1.12 -35.32
N ARG A 100 1.98 0.99 -34.90
CA ARG A 100 3.13 1.60 -35.61
C ARG A 100 3.88 0.67 -36.54
N ILE A 101 4.11 -0.58 -36.12
CA ILE A 101 5.01 -1.52 -36.80
C ILE A 101 4.20 -2.63 -37.46
N TYR A 102 3.40 -3.35 -36.68
CA TYR A 102 2.68 -4.55 -37.13
C TYR A 102 1.20 -4.27 -37.41
N ARG A 103 0.94 -3.41 -38.40
CA ARG A 103 -0.42 -2.94 -38.75
C ARG A 103 -1.40 -4.06 -39.09
N GLN A 104 -0.94 -5.24 -39.48
CA GLN A 104 -1.79 -6.42 -39.68
C GLN A 104 -2.62 -6.81 -38.45
N PHE A 105 -2.12 -6.49 -37.24
CA PHE A 105 -2.83 -6.77 -35.98
C PHE A 105 -3.71 -5.63 -35.49
N TYR A 106 -3.97 -4.61 -36.33
CA TYR A 106 -4.75 -3.43 -35.92
C TYR A 106 -6.15 -3.78 -35.37
N GLY A 107 -6.77 -4.85 -35.88
CA GLY A 107 -8.07 -5.34 -35.39
C GLY A 107 -8.10 -5.68 -33.90
N TYR A 108 -6.95 -6.05 -33.31
CA TYR A 108 -6.83 -6.42 -31.90
C TYR A 108 -6.59 -5.23 -30.96
N VAL A 109 -6.32 -4.02 -31.49
CA VAL A 109 -6.01 -2.82 -30.70
C VAL A 109 -7.14 -2.45 -29.73
N LYS A 110 -8.40 -2.67 -30.13
CA LYS A 110 -9.58 -2.45 -29.27
C LYS A 110 -9.57 -3.40 -28.06
N THR A 111 -9.30 -4.68 -28.30
CA THR A 111 -9.27 -5.72 -27.27
C THR A 111 -8.16 -5.45 -26.27
N ILE A 112 -6.98 -5.07 -26.75
CA ILE A 112 -5.85 -4.67 -25.90
C ILE A 112 -6.23 -3.45 -25.04
N GLY A 113 -6.91 -2.44 -25.60
CA GLY A 113 -7.34 -1.28 -24.84
C GLY A 113 -8.34 -1.61 -23.72
N ILE A 114 -9.29 -2.52 -23.96
CA ILE A 114 -10.22 -3.00 -22.94
C ILE A 114 -9.47 -3.78 -21.85
N LEU A 115 -8.54 -4.66 -22.23
CA LEU A 115 -7.71 -5.40 -21.26
C LEU A 115 -6.90 -4.46 -20.37
N ILE A 116 -6.26 -3.44 -20.95
CA ILE A 116 -5.55 -2.41 -20.18
C ILE A 116 -6.49 -1.77 -19.17
N ALA A 117 -7.70 -1.38 -19.58
CA ALA A 117 -8.64 -0.73 -18.67
C ALA A 117 -9.07 -1.62 -17.50
N LEU A 118 -9.36 -2.90 -17.76
CA LEU A 118 -9.72 -3.88 -16.73
C LEU A 118 -8.58 -4.13 -15.74
N LEU A 119 -7.36 -4.31 -16.25
CA LEU A 119 -6.18 -4.51 -15.41
C LEU A 119 -5.87 -3.27 -14.58
N THR A 120 -6.03 -2.07 -15.15
CA THR A 120 -5.87 -0.82 -14.40
C THR A 120 -6.90 -0.70 -13.29
N PHE A 121 -8.16 -1.08 -13.54
CA PHE A 121 -9.19 -1.11 -12.51
C PHE A 121 -8.80 -2.07 -11.36
N GLY A 122 -8.39 -3.30 -11.68
CA GLY A 122 -7.92 -4.28 -10.69
C GLY A 122 -6.68 -3.82 -9.93
N MET A 123 -5.73 -3.19 -10.61
CA MET A 123 -4.50 -2.63 -10.03
C MET A 123 -4.82 -1.50 -9.03
N ILE A 124 -5.75 -0.61 -9.37
CA ILE A 124 -6.19 0.48 -8.49
C ILE A 124 -6.96 -0.09 -7.29
N GLY A 125 -7.86 -1.05 -7.51
CA GLY A 125 -8.63 -1.71 -6.46
C GLY A 125 -7.76 -2.38 -5.39
N THR A 126 -6.71 -3.10 -5.81
CA THR A 126 -5.78 -3.79 -4.90
C THR A 126 -4.79 -2.86 -4.17
N SER A 127 -4.70 -1.58 -4.54
CA SER A 127 -3.81 -0.60 -3.89
C SER A 127 -4.56 0.65 -3.43
N GLY A 128 -4.67 1.68 -4.28
CA GLY A 128 -5.20 2.99 -3.91
C GLY A 128 -6.66 2.94 -3.44
N GLY A 129 -7.49 2.12 -4.10
CA GLY A 129 -8.88 1.90 -3.72
C GLY A 129 -9.01 1.26 -2.34
N TYR A 130 -8.28 0.16 -2.09
CA TYR A 130 -8.23 -0.47 -0.77
C TYR A 130 -7.77 0.50 0.32
N TYR A 131 -6.72 1.28 0.06
CA TYR A 131 -6.21 2.27 1.01
C TYR A 131 -7.26 3.32 1.37
N LEU A 132 -7.95 3.89 0.39
CA LEU A 132 -9.00 4.89 0.64
C LEU A 132 -10.18 4.30 1.41
N LEU A 133 -10.63 3.09 1.08
CA LEU A 133 -11.74 2.44 1.78
C LEU A 133 -11.39 2.13 3.24
N THR A 134 -10.21 1.58 3.50
CA THR A 134 -9.80 1.18 4.85
C THR A 134 -9.43 2.35 5.75
N THR A 135 -9.15 3.53 5.18
CA THR A 135 -8.82 4.76 5.94
C THR A 135 -9.96 5.77 5.97
N LYS A 136 -11.16 5.41 5.49
CA LYS A 136 -12.30 6.31 5.23
C LYS A 136 -11.85 7.58 4.51
N PHE A 137 -11.23 7.43 3.35
CA PHE A 137 -10.69 8.55 2.55
C PHE A 137 -9.68 9.42 3.30
N GLY A 138 -8.92 8.83 4.23
CA GLY A 138 -7.95 9.53 5.07
C GLY A 138 -8.55 10.23 6.29
N THR A 139 -9.87 10.16 6.51
CA THR A 139 -10.52 10.80 7.67
C THR A 139 -10.19 10.08 8.98
N ASP A 140 -9.95 8.76 8.96
CA ASP A 140 -9.54 8.03 10.17
C ASP A 140 -8.13 8.44 10.65
N ILE A 141 -7.27 8.96 9.77
CA ILE A 141 -5.96 9.53 10.15
C ILE A 141 -6.15 10.83 10.95
N LEU A 142 -7.15 11.63 10.56
CA LEU A 142 -7.53 12.87 11.24
C LEU A 142 -8.27 12.59 12.55
N PHE A 143 -9.24 11.67 12.55
CA PHE A 143 -10.00 11.27 13.74
C PHE A 143 -9.09 10.62 14.79
N ASN A 144 -8.17 9.73 14.40
CA ASN A 144 -7.21 9.15 15.34
C ASN A 144 -6.19 10.17 15.87
N LYS A 145 -5.92 11.26 15.14
CA LYS A 145 -5.09 12.38 15.63
C LYS A 145 -5.85 13.21 16.68
N VAL A 146 -7.12 13.49 16.45
CA VAL A 146 -8.00 14.25 17.39
C VAL A 146 -8.38 13.44 18.62
N VAL A 147 -8.64 12.13 18.47
CA VAL A 147 -8.95 11.23 19.59
C VAL A 147 -7.72 10.93 20.44
N LYS A 148 -6.51 10.93 19.85
CA LYS A 148 -5.25 10.79 20.61
C LYS A 148 -4.99 11.94 21.58
N GLU A 149 -5.49 13.14 21.31
CA GLU A 149 -5.33 14.29 22.22
C GLU A 149 -6.32 14.27 23.39
N LYS A 150 -7.38 13.43 23.36
CA LYS A 150 -8.48 13.47 24.34
C LYS A 150 -8.54 12.28 25.31
N LYS A 151 -7.64 11.30 25.22
CA LYS A 151 -7.67 10.09 26.08
C LYS A 151 -6.31 9.73 26.67
N GLU A 152 -5.88 10.54 27.62
CA GLU A 152 -5.03 10.13 28.75
C GLU A 152 -6.00 10.15 29.96
N THR A 153 -6.47 9.05 30.55
CA THR A 153 -5.85 8.18 31.58
C THR A 153 -6.91 7.10 31.99
N PRO A 154 -6.65 6.09 32.87
CA PRO A 154 -6.59 4.67 32.49
C PRO A 154 -7.65 3.76 33.14
N GLY A 155 -7.85 2.57 32.55
CA GLY A 155 -8.46 1.40 33.20
C GLY A 155 -7.62 0.17 32.86
N GLU A 156 -6.82 -0.28 33.82
CA GLU A 156 -5.83 -1.36 33.67
C GLU A 156 -6.51 -2.74 33.49
N ALA A 157 -6.16 -3.42 32.40
CA ALA A 157 -6.10 -4.88 32.35
C ALA A 157 -4.62 -5.25 32.20
N ARG A 158 -4.01 -5.76 33.28
CA ARG A 158 -2.58 -6.11 33.31
C ARG A 158 -2.34 -7.36 32.46
N ILE A 159 -1.43 -7.26 31.49
CA ILE A 159 -0.97 -8.43 30.75
C ILE A 159 0.09 -9.10 31.63
N ILE A 160 -0.19 -10.31 32.12
CA ILE A 160 0.82 -11.12 32.82
C ILE A 160 1.75 -11.70 31.75
N VAL A 161 2.90 -11.07 31.55
CA VAL A 161 3.95 -11.57 30.67
C VAL A 161 4.64 -12.74 31.36
N LYS A 162 4.48 -13.96 30.82
CA LYS A 162 5.26 -15.13 31.27
C LYS A 162 6.68 -15.01 30.72
N ILE A 163 7.64 -14.78 31.62
CA ILE A 163 9.07 -14.62 31.29
C ILE A 163 9.77 -15.96 31.59
N ASP A 164 9.50 -16.98 30.78
CA ASP A 164 10.28 -18.22 30.80
C ASP A 164 11.14 -18.34 29.52
N PRO A 165 12.24 -19.13 29.55
CA PRO A 165 13.18 -19.23 28.43
C PRO A 165 12.53 -19.65 27.11
N GLU A 166 11.45 -20.43 27.16
CA GLU A 166 10.75 -20.93 25.97
C GLU A 166 9.92 -19.82 25.32
N HIS A 167 9.22 -19.00 26.10
CA HIS A 167 8.51 -17.83 25.59
C HIS A 167 9.47 -16.79 24.99
N ILE A 168 10.64 -16.56 25.60
CA ILE A 168 11.67 -15.67 25.06
C ILE A 168 12.19 -16.20 23.71
N LYS A 169 12.49 -17.51 23.63
CA LYS A 169 12.97 -18.14 22.39
C LYS A 169 11.95 -18.02 21.26
N LYS A 170 10.69 -18.39 21.50
CA LYS A 170 9.60 -18.24 20.52
C LYS A 170 9.35 -16.77 20.14
N GLY A 171 9.51 -15.87 21.11
CA GLY A 171 9.41 -14.43 20.90
C GLY A 171 10.49 -13.90 19.98
N LYS A 172 11.73 -14.36 20.16
CA LYS A 172 12.86 -14.04 19.31
C LYS A 172 12.64 -14.53 17.88
N GLU A 173 12.25 -15.79 17.70
CA GLU A 173 11.97 -16.37 16.37
C GLU A 173 10.85 -15.60 15.65
N LEU A 174 9.79 -15.23 16.37
CA LEU A 174 8.68 -14.46 15.80
C LEU A 174 9.10 -13.01 15.48
N TYR A 175 9.93 -12.39 16.34
CA TYR A 175 10.47 -11.07 16.10
C TYR A 175 11.42 -11.05 14.88
N GLU A 176 12.29 -12.04 14.75
CA GLU A 176 13.20 -12.19 13.61
C GLU A 176 12.43 -12.35 12.30
N SER A 177 11.35 -13.13 12.30
CA SER A 177 10.55 -13.36 11.09
C SER A 177 9.61 -12.20 10.71
N LYS A 178 9.14 -11.39 11.67
CA LYS A 178 8.09 -10.38 11.43
C LYS A 178 8.51 -8.92 11.66
N CYS A 179 9.50 -8.67 12.51
CA CYS A 179 9.81 -7.35 13.04
C CYS A 179 11.22 -6.86 12.67
N PHE A 180 12.20 -7.76 12.60
CA PHE A 180 13.62 -7.45 12.40
C PHE A 180 13.90 -6.64 11.14
N PHE A 181 13.13 -6.87 10.07
CA PHE A 181 13.28 -6.13 8.81
C PHE A 181 13.07 -4.62 8.94
N CYS A 182 12.25 -4.19 9.90
CA CYS A 182 11.97 -2.78 10.13
C CYS A 182 12.61 -2.23 11.41
N HIS A 183 12.98 -3.09 12.34
CA HIS A 183 13.42 -2.73 13.68
C HIS A 183 14.70 -3.47 14.04
N ASP A 184 15.74 -2.73 14.40
CA ASP A 184 16.97 -3.31 14.94
C ASP A 184 16.79 -3.56 16.45
N PRO A 185 16.90 -4.82 16.93
CA PRO A 185 16.73 -5.14 18.34
C PRO A 185 17.87 -4.63 19.24
N LEU A 186 19.06 -4.38 18.69
CA LEU A 186 20.26 -4.02 19.45
C LEU A 186 20.70 -2.57 19.25
N SER A 187 19.92 -1.79 18.51
CA SER A 187 20.15 -0.36 18.27
C SER A 187 18.92 0.47 18.66
N THR A 188 19.13 1.77 18.89
CA THR A 188 18.07 2.78 19.04
C THR A 188 17.86 3.60 17.78
N LYS A 189 18.70 3.40 16.75
CA LYS A 189 18.63 4.14 15.48
C LYS A 189 17.40 3.72 14.68
N THR A 190 16.81 4.66 13.95
CA THR A 190 15.72 4.38 13.01
C THR A 190 16.30 3.84 11.71
N ILE A 191 15.80 2.69 11.26
CA ILE A 191 16.07 2.17 9.90
C ILE A 191 14.84 2.39 9.01
N VAL A 192 13.73 1.74 9.37
CA VAL A 192 12.39 1.91 8.77
C VAL A 192 11.42 2.24 9.90
N GLY A 193 11.42 1.41 10.94
CA GLY A 193 10.91 1.70 12.26
C GLY A 193 12.03 2.09 13.23
N PRO A 194 11.68 2.59 14.43
CA PRO A 194 12.66 2.88 15.49
C PRO A 194 13.36 1.59 15.96
N GLY A 195 14.62 1.69 16.36
CA GLY A 195 15.32 0.61 17.03
C GLY A 195 14.68 0.25 18.37
N HIS A 196 14.82 -1.01 18.79
CA HIS A 196 14.16 -1.58 19.97
C HIS A 196 15.10 -1.87 21.14
N LYS A 197 16.37 -1.48 21.09
CA LYS A 197 17.28 -1.60 22.23
C LYS A 197 16.68 -0.92 23.46
N GLY A 198 16.48 -1.69 24.53
CA GLY A 198 15.85 -1.20 25.76
C GLY A 198 14.46 -0.61 25.59
N ILE A 199 13.66 -1.04 24.61
CA ILE A 199 12.37 -0.39 24.27
C ILE A 199 11.41 -0.30 25.46
N LEU A 200 11.36 -1.33 26.31
CA LEU A 200 10.52 -1.39 27.52
C LEU A 200 11.16 -0.73 28.74
N LYS A 201 12.43 -0.31 28.65
CA LYS A 201 13.13 0.48 29.69
C LYS A 201 12.95 1.98 29.49
N ASN A 202 12.46 2.39 28.32
CA ASN A 202 12.19 3.79 28.01
C ASN A 202 10.90 4.26 28.71
N PRO A 203 10.79 5.54 29.08
CA PRO A 203 9.52 6.07 29.62
C PRO A 203 8.41 6.03 28.56
N LEU A 204 8.74 6.30 27.30
CA LEU A 204 7.79 6.41 26.18
C LEU A 204 8.26 5.66 24.94
N LEU A 205 7.31 5.15 24.17
CA LEU A 205 7.54 4.58 22.84
C LEU A 205 8.04 5.67 21.87
N PRO A 206 9.08 5.41 21.05
CA PRO A 206 9.80 6.44 20.29
C PRO A 206 8.92 7.29 19.36
N VAL A 207 7.96 6.64 18.68
CA VAL A 207 7.15 7.27 17.64
C VAL A 207 5.74 7.60 18.12
N SER A 208 5.09 6.70 18.87
CA SER A 208 3.70 6.89 19.31
C SER A 208 3.55 7.76 20.55
N LYS A 209 4.66 7.99 21.28
CA LYS A 209 4.76 8.74 22.54
C LYS A 209 3.87 8.22 23.66
N LYS A 210 3.35 6.99 23.53
CA LYS A 210 2.65 6.29 24.62
C LYS A 210 3.66 5.78 25.65
N PRO A 211 3.26 5.56 26.92
CA PRO A 211 4.10 4.84 27.89
C PRO A 211 4.60 3.50 27.34
N ALA A 212 5.89 3.20 27.51
CA ALA A 212 6.46 1.97 26.97
C ALA A 212 6.17 0.77 27.89
N THR A 213 4.90 0.37 27.94
CA THR A 213 4.43 -0.78 28.72
C THR A 213 4.09 -1.97 27.82
N PRO A 214 4.12 -3.21 28.34
CA PRO A 214 3.64 -4.42 27.65
C PRO A 214 2.26 -4.24 26.99
N GLU A 215 1.31 -3.63 27.70
CA GLU A 215 -0.05 -3.39 27.23
C GLU A 215 -0.08 -2.44 26.03
N ASN A 216 0.72 -1.37 26.07
CA ASN A 216 0.81 -0.42 24.98
C ASN A 216 1.49 -1.02 23.75
N ILE A 217 2.49 -1.89 23.95
CA ILE A 217 3.11 -2.64 22.85
C ILE A 217 2.14 -3.65 22.26
N ALA A 218 1.45 -4.46 23.08
CA ALA A 218 0.43 -5.41 22.62
C ALA A 218 -0.67 -4.70 21.82
N HIS A 219 -1.16 -3.58 22.36
CA HIS A 219 -2.14 -2.74 21.68
C HIS A 219 -1.58 -2.19 20.37
N GLN A 220 -0.33 -1.73 20.33
CA GLN A 220 0.27 -1.18 19.12
C GLN A 220 0.57 -2.25 18.06
N LEU A 221 0.83 -3.50 18.44
CA LEU A 221 0.94 -4.61 17.48
C LEU A 221 -0.40 -4.86 16.77
N LYS A 222 -1.51 -4.86 17.51
CA LYS A 222 -2.86 -5.05 16.93
C LYS A 222 -3.35 -3.81 16.19
N ASN A 223 -3.15 -2.63 16.79
CA ASN A 223 -3.56 -1.31 16.29
C ASN A 223 -2.32 -0.43 16.06
N PRO A 224 -1.65 -0.62 14.90
CA PRO A 224 -0.35 0.01 14.65
C PRO A 224 -0.38 1.53 14.61
N TYR A 225 0.77 2.12 14.90
CA TYR A 225 0.96 3.56 14.81
C TYR A 225 1.67 3.95 13.50
N LYS A 226 1.08 4.89 12.76
CA LYS A 226 1.58 5.39 11.46
C LYS A 226 1.81 4.26 10.44
N ASN A 227 3.05 4.07 10.01
CA ASN A 227 3.44 3.20 8.89
C ASN A 227 3.75 1.76 9.36
N MET A 228 3.61 1.46 10.64
CA MET A 228 3.78 0.10 11.16
C MET A 228 2.64 -0.79 10.62
N PRO A 229 2.92 -1.98 10.08
CA PRO A 229 1.86 -2.90 9.65
C PRO A 229 1.09 -3.46 10.85
N SER A 230 -0.16 -3.88 10.64
CA SER A 230 -0.98 -4.49 11.69
C SER A 230 -0.68 -5.98 11.85
N PHE A 231 -0.64 -6.42 13.10
CA PHE A 231 -0.46 -7.80 13.51
C PHE A 231 -1.68 -8.32 14.29
N SER A 232 -2.88 -7.84 13.97
CA SER A 232 -4.14 -8.28 14.60
C SER A 232 -4.43 -9.77 14.44
N HIS A 233 -3.77 -10.45 13.50
CA HIS A 233 -3.87 -11.88 13.27
C HIS A 233 -3.04 -12.72 14.24
N LEU A 234 -2.12 -12.12 15.00
CA LEU A 234 -1.36 -12.83 16.01
C LEU A 234 -2.25 -13.16 17.21
N SER A 235 -2.14 -14.38 17.71
CA SER A 235 -2.76 -14.81 18.95
C SER A 235 -2.18 -14.07 20.16
N ASP A 236 -2.92 -14.06 21.27
CA ASP A 236 -2.45 -13.42 22.50
C ASP A 236 -1.15 -14.03 23.04
N THR A 237 -0.95 -15.34 22.84
CA THR A 237 0.30 -16.04 23.22
C THR A 237 1.47 -15.58 22.36
N GLU A 238 1.29 -15.41 21.05
CA GLU A 238 2.34 -14.90 20.15
C GLU A 238 2.73 -13.46 20.49
N VAL A 239 1.74 -12.62 20.81
CA VAL A 239 2.00 -11.24 21.27
C VAL A 239 2.77 -11.23 22.58
N GLN A 240 2.40 -12.09 23.53
CA GLN A 240 3.13 -12.24 24.81
C GLN A 240 4.57 -12.70 24.59
N ASN A 241 4.81 -13.64 23.67
CA ASN A 241 6.16 -14.10 23.33
C ASN A 241 7.02 -12.95 22.81
N ILE A 242 6.50 -12.14 21.87
CA ILE A 242 7.21 -10.97 21.34
C ILE A 242 7.59 -10.02 22.48
N ILE A 243 6.65 -9.71 23.37
CA ILE A 243 6.90 -8.82 24.51
C ILE A 243 7.94 -9.42 25.48
N ALA A 244 7.88 -10.73 25.74
CA ALA A 244 8.87 -11.42 26.56
C ALA A 244 10.28 -11.28 25.98
N TYR A 245 10.43 -11.39 24.66
CA TYR A 245 11.72 -11.13 23.99
C TYR A 245 12.12 -9.65 24.07
N LEU A 246 11.21 -8.71 23.81
CA LEU A 246 11.51 -7.27 23.90
C LEU A 246 11.96 -6.84 25.30
N ASN A 247 11.51 -7.52 26.36
CA ASN A 247 11.96 -7.30 27.73
C ASN A 247 13.44 -7.65 27.95
N THR A 248 14.03 -8.50 27.09
CA THR A 248 15.44 -8.88 27.18
C THR A 248 16.40 -7.90 26.50
N LEU A 249 15.87 -6.98 25.68
CA LEU A 249 16.64 -6.00 24.90
C LEU A 249 17.04 -4.76 25.73
#